data_AF-A0A828XUH3-F1
#
_entry.id   AF-A0A828XUH3-F1
#
_cell.length_a   1.000
_cell.length_b   1.000
_cell.length_c   1.000
_cell.angle_alpha   90.00
_cell.angle_beta   90.00
_cell.angle_gamma   90.00
#
_symmetry.space_group_name_H-M   'P 1'
#
loop_
_entity.id
_entity.type
_entity.pdbx_description
1 polymer ?
#
loop_
_entity_poly.entity_id
_entity_poly.type
_entity_poly.pdbx_seq_one_letter_code
_entity_poly.pdbx_strand_id
1 'polypeptide(L)' 'MIISKKLEIKVRELEEKGYSFIYIEDYVKGFYKGYFESKIEIARNMLLKGASLEFVLSVTGLTEQELKDYGVI' A
#
# COMPACT_ATOMS: atom_id res chain seq x y z
N MET A 1 -9.77 4.52 5.74
CA MET A 1 -8.60 4.62 4.83
C MET A 1 -7.60 5.57 5.48
N ILE A 2 -6.50 5.06 6.04
CA ILE A 2 -5.46 5.94 6.59
C ILE A 2 -4.75 6.55 5.39
N ILE A 3 -5.03 7.81 5.10
CA ILE A 3 -4.27 8.56 4.10
C ILE A 3 -2.90 8.81 4.74
N SER A 4 -1.83 8.35 4.08
CA SER A 4 -0.48 8.70 4.51
C SER A 4 -0.36 10.22 4.52
N LYS A 5 0.12 10.81 5.62
CA LYS A 5 0.32 12.27 5.73
C LYS A 5 1.14 12.83 4.57
N LYS A 6 2.06 12.02 4.01
CA LYS A 6 2.84 12.37 2.82
C LYS A 6 1.98 12.44 1.54
N LEU A 7 1.02 11.53 1.37
CA LEU A 7 0.09 11.55 0.25
C LEU A 7 -0.85 12.76 0.34
N GLU A 8 -1.36 13.07 1.54
CA GLU A 8 -2.24 14.23 1.75
C GLU A 8 -1.56 15.55 1.37
N ILE A 9 -0.32 15.76 1.84
CA ILE A 9 0.47 16.95 1.48
C ILE A 9 0.65 17.02 -0.04
N LYS A 10 0.91 15.89 -0.71
CA LYS A 10 1.10 15.86 -2.15
C LYS A 10 -0.18 16.17 -2.92
N VAL A 11 -1.32 15.66 -2.46
CA VAL A 11 -2.62 15.95 -3.07
C VAL A 11 -2.92 17.45 -2.99
N ARG A 12 -2.74 18.08 -1.82
CA ARG A 12 -2.92 19.54 -1.67
C ARG A 12 -2.02 20.34 -2.60
N GLU A 13 -0.75 19.96 -2.74
CA GLU A 13 0.19 20.60 -3.68
C GLU A 13 -0.29 20.51 -5.14
N LEU A 14 -0.88 19.37 -5.53
CA LEU A 14 -1.42 19.17 -6.88
C LEU A 14 -2.70 20.00 -7.11
N GLU A 15 -3.56 20.11 -6.11
CA GLU A 15 -4.75 20.97 -6.14
C GLU A 15 -4.36 22.44 -6.30
N GLU A 16 -3.39 22.93 -5.51
CA GLU A 16 -2.88 24.32 -5.58
C GLU A 16 -2.24 24.64 -6.94
N LYS A 17 -1.63 23.65 -7.59
CA LYS A 17 -1.05 23.77 -8.94
C LYS A 17 -2.10 23.71 -10.06
N GLY A 18 -3.37 23.46 -9.73
CA GLY A 18 -4.47 23.40 -10.70
C GLY A 18 -4.50 22.12 -11.53
N TYR A 19 -3.96 21.01 -11.03
CA TYR A 19 -4.12 19.71 -11.70
C TYR A 19 -5.59 19.28 -11.68
N SER A 20 -6.00 18.58 -12.73
CA SER A 20 -7.38 18.08 -12.83
C SER A 20 -7.67 17.03 -11.75
N PHE A 21 -8.94 16.97 -11.33
CA PHE A 21 -9.40 15.95 -10.38
C PHE A 21 -9.06 14.52 -10.84
N ILE A 22 -9.24 14.22 -12.13
CA ILE A 22 -8.93 12.91 -12.73
C ILE A 22 -7.47 12.54 -12.52
N TYR A 23 -6.55 13.48 -12.76
CA TYR A 23 -5.11 13.25 -12.56
C TYR A 23 -4.79 12.94 -11.10
N ILE A 24 -5.38 13.69 -10.17
CA ILE A 24 -5.17 13.50 -8.73
C ILE A 24 -5.72 12.13 -8.28
N GLU A 25 -6.89 11.75 -8.79
CA GLU A 25 -7.50 10.45 -8.50
C GLU A 25 -6.62 9.29 -8.98
N ASP A 26 -6.11 9.37 -10.22
CA ASP A 26 -5.20 8.38 -10.79
C ASP A 26 -3.89 8.31 -10.02
N TYR A 27 -3.35 9.46 -9.60
CA TYR A 27 -2.16 9.53 -8.76
C TYR A 27 -2.37 8.83 -7.41
N VAL A 28 -3.49 9.07 -6.75
CA VAL A 28 -3.84 8.44 -5.47
C VAL A 28 -4.00 6.92 -5.64
N LYS A 29 -4.71 6.48 -6.69
CA LYS A 29 -4.86 5.05 -7.01
C LYS A 29 -3.50 4.37 -7.23
N GLY A 30 -2.63 5.01 -8.03
CA GLY A 30 -1.28 4.52 -8.29
C GLY A 30 -0.43 4.41 -7.03
N PHE A 31 -0.51 5.42 -6.14
CA PHE A 31 0.18 5.40 -4.86
C PHE A 31 -0.27 4.24 -3.98
N TYR A 32 -1.59 4.02 -3.84
CA TYR A 32 -2.12 2.91 -3.05
C TYR A 32 -1.76 1.55 -3.63
N LYS A 33 -1.80 1.41 -4.95
CA LYS A 33 -1.37 0.18 -5.63
C LYS A 33 0.09 -0.15 -5.32
N GLY A 34 1.01 0.80 -5.52
CA GLY A 34 2.43 0.59 -5.25
C GLY A 34 2.72 0.34 -3.76
N TYR A 35 2.02 1.04 -2.86
CA TYR A 35 2.12 0.79 -1.42
C TYR A 35 1.68 -0.63 -1.04
N PHE A 36 0.58 -1.10 -1.62
CA PHE A 36 0.07 -2.44 -1.38
C PHE A 36 1.00 -3.52 -1.94
N GLU A 37 1.47 -3.38 -3.19
CA GLU A 37 2.44 -4.28 -3.81
C GLU A 37 3.74 -4.39 -2.98
N SER A 38 4.22 -3.26 -2.45
CA SER A 38 5.39 -3.24 -1.57
C SER A 38 5.16 -4.02 -0.27
N LYS A 39 3.96 -3.93 0.32
CA LYS A 39 3.61 -4.72 1.52
C LYS A 39 3.58 -6.22 1.22
N ILE A 40 3.04 -6.62 0.07
CA ILE A 40 3.02 -8.01 -0.39
C ILE A 40 4.44 -8.56 -0.55
N GLU A 41 5.34 -7.80 -1.16
CA GLU A 41 6.75 -8.19 -1.29
C GLU A 41 7.44 -8.33 0.07
N ILE A 42 7.23 -7.38 0.98
CA ILE A 42 7.74 -7.44 2.34
C ILE A 42 7.21 -8.69 3.07
N ALA A 43 5.91 -8.96 3.00
CA ALA A 43 5.29 -10.14 3.60
C ALA A 43 5.93 -11.44 3.08
N ARG A 44 6.09 -11.57 1.76
CA ARG A 44 6.76 -12.72 1.12
C ARG A 44 8.19 -12.88 1.63
N ASN A 45 8.97 -11.80 1.67
CA ASN A 45 10.35 -11.83 2.14
C ASN A 45 10.46 -12.19 3.63
N MET A 46 9.53 -11.75 4.47
CA MET A 46 9.48 -12.12 5.88
C MET A 46 9.20 -13.61 6.06
N LEU A 47 8.19 -14.15 5.35
CA LEU A 47 7.86 -15.57 5.40
C LEU A 47 9.04 -16.44 4.91
N LEU A 48 9.70 -16.04 3.81
CA LEU A 48 10.91 -16.71 3.31
C LEU A 48 12.07 -16.71 4.32
N LYS A 49 12.12 -15.71 5.20
CA LYS A 49 13.11 -15.61 6.29
C LYS A 49 12.67 -16.33 7.58
N GLY A 50 11.55 -17.07 7.54
CA GLY A 50 11.06 -17.87 8.66
C GLY A 50 10.19 -17.10 9.67
N ALA A 51 9.73 -15.88 9.32
CA ALA A 51 8.74 -15.19 10.16
C ALA A 51 7.42 -15.98 10.19
N SER A 52 6.71 -15.95 11.34
CA SER A 52 5.39 -16.57 11.44
C SER A 52 4.34 -15.75 10.69
N LEU A 53 3.29 -16.41 10.20
CA LEU A 53 2.16 -15.74 9.53
C LEU A 53 1.54 -14.67 10.44
N GLU A 54 1.30 -14.99 11.71
CA GLU A 54 0.75 -14.05 12.69
C GLU A 54 1.59 -12.77 12.81
N PHE A 55 2.92 -12.92 12.88
CA PHE A 55 3.83 -11.77 12.95
C PHE A 55 3.79 -10.95 11.66
N VAL A 56 3.74 -11.59 10.49
CA VAL A 56 3.65 -10.91 9.20
C VAL A 56 2.36 -10.11 9.08
N LEU A 57 1.21 -10.68 9.45
CA LEU A 57 -0.08 -10.00 9.44
C LEU A 57 -0.08 -8.80 10.41
N SER A 58 0.49 -8.98 11.60
CA SER A 58 0.66 -7.92 12.61
C SER A 58 1.49 -6.74 12.09
N VAL A 59 2.64 -7.01 11.47
CA VAL A 59 3.58 -5.96 11.03
C VAL A 59 3.10 -5.26 9.77
N THR A 60 2.60 -6.03 8.80
CA THR A 60 2.20 -5.47 7.49
C THR A 60 0.80 -4.88 7.52
N GLY A 61 -0.05 -5.31 8.46
CA GLY A 61 -1.47 -4.99 8.50
C GLY A 61 -2.25 -5.55 7.31
N LEU A 62 -1.69 -6.53 6.60
CA LEU A 62 -2.39 -7.31 5.60
C LEU A 62 -3.28 -8.36 6.28
N THR A 63 -4.29 -8.79 5.57
CA THR A 63 -5.14 -9.93 5.91
C THR A 63 -4.61 -11.20 5.28
N GLU A 64 -5.00 -12.35 5.83
CA GLU A 64 -4.63 -13.64 5.26
C GLU A 64 -5.20 -13.83 3.84
N GLN A 65 -6.41 -13.32 3.58
CA GLN A 65 -7.02 -13.39 2.25
C GLN A 65 -6.22 -12.59 1.22
N GLU A 66 -5.77 -11.38 1.59
CA GLU A 66 -4.90 -10.58 0.73
C GLU A 66 -3.58 -11.30 0.40
N LEU A 67 -3.02 -12.07 1.32
CA LEU A 67 -1.82 -12.88 1.03
C LEU A 67 -2.13 -14.03 0.05
N LYS A 68 -3.28 -14.68 0.17
CA LYS A 68 -3.74 -15.76 -0.74
C LYS A 68 -4.01 -15.23 -2.14
N ASP A 69 -4.74 -14.13 -2.24
CA ASP A 69 -5.12 -13.50 -3.51
C ASP A 69 -3.88 -13.09 -4.34
N TYR A 70 -2.77 -12.78 -3.65
CA TYR A 70 -1.51 -12.39 -4.27
C TYR A 70 -0.48 -13.53 -4.34
N GLY A 71 -0.88 -14.78 -4.03
CA GLY A 71 -0.03 -15.97 -4.13
C GLY A 71 1.22 -15.88 -3.27
N VAL A 72 1.10 -15.29 -2.08
CA VAL A 72 2.18 -15.27 -1.08
C VAL A 72 2.18 -16.55 -0.26
N ILE A 73 1.00 -17.08 0.04
CA ILE A 73 0.73 -18.32 0.79
C ILE A 73 -0.33 -19.16 0.10
#